data_AF-A0A954UXY4-F1
#
_entry.id   AF-A0A954UXY4-F1
#
_cell.length_a   1.000
_cell.length_b   1.000
_cell.length_c   1.000
_cell.angle_alpha   90.00
_cell.angle_beta   90.00
_cell.angle_gamma   90.00
#
_symmetry.space_group_name_H-M   'P 1'
#
loop_
_entity.id
_entity.type
_entity.pdbx_description
1 polymer ?
#
loop_
_entity_poly.entity_id
_entity_poly.type
_entity_poly.pdbx_seq_one_letter_code
_entity_poly.pdbx_strand_id
1 'polypeptide(L)'
;ATYGGPSTRGGGSNVPSWTPDGKILFPQRSTEAHVAWEYRVGKPDLDHFNRDYKPESARGGTRISLLDPATKSITPLTDFQESIWDFRACSSPDGKHILFCRASTGGAPAIWKMNSDGSHPEMITAGISDAGADHPRWVP
;
A
#
# COMPACT_ATOMS: atom_id res chain seq x y z
N ALA A 1 -5.27 -1.37 4.50
CA ALA A 1 -5.90 -0.08 4.12
C ALA A 1 -6.99 -0.36 3.08
N THR A 2 -8.01 0.49 2.97
CA THR A 2 -9.01 0.40 1.88
C THR A 2 -8.71 1.52 0.89
N TYR A 3 -8.63 1.21 -0.40
CA TYR A 3 -8.28 2.13 -1.49
C TYR A 3 -9.18 1.87 -2.70
N GLY A 4 -8.99 2.64 -3.78
CA GLY A 4 -9.84 2.55 -4.97
C GLY A 4 -11.22 3.20 -4.78
N GLY A 5 -11.83 3.54 -5.92
CA GLY A 5 -13.17 4.10 -5.99
C GLY A 5 -14.26 3.02 -6.09
N PRO A 6 -15.52 3.41 -6.30
CA PRO A 6 -16.65 2.48 -6.37
C PRO A 6 -16.51 1.39 -7.44
N SER A 7 -15.80 1.67 -8.54
CA SER A 7 -15.54 0.77 -9.67
C SER A 7 -14.31 -0.12 -9.48
N THR A 8 -13.40 0.23 -8.58
CA THR A 8 -12.12 -0.47 -8.35
C THR A 8 -11.91 -0.71 -6.85
N ARG A 9 -12.93 -1.24 -6.16
CA ARG A 9 -12.92 -1.40 -4.70
C ARG A 9 -11.75 -2.27 -4.26
N GLY A 10 -10.79 -1.67 -3.56
CA GLY A 10 -9.56 -2.32 -3.12
C GLY A 10 -9.51 -2.46 -1.59
N GLY A 11 -9.46 -3.71 -1.13
CA GLY A 11 -9.24 -4.05 0.28
C GLY A 11 -7.85 -4.65 0.46
N GLY A 12 -6.97 -3.91 1.12
CA GLY A 12 -5.58 -4.29 1.31
C GLY A 12 -5.25 -4.83 2.69
N SER A 13 -4.96 -6.12 2.81
CA SER A 13 -4.21 -6.64 3.96
C SER A 13 -2.84 -5.97 3.96
N ASN A 14 -2.50 -5.30 5.05
CA ASN A 14 -1.21 -4.66 5.27
C ASN A 14 -0.20 -5.77 5.61
N VAL A 15 0.23 -6.54 4.60
CA VAL A 15 1.03 -7.74 4.84
C VAL A 15 2.50 -7.34 4.98
N PRO A 16 3.14 -7.60 6.14
CA PRO A 16 4.59 -7.49 6.22
C PRO A 16 5.26 -8.58 5.37
N SER A 17 6.48 -8.32 4.89
CA SER A 17 7.28 -9.30 4.16
C SER A 17 8.74 -9.26 4.59
N TRP A 18 9.39 -10.42 4.66
CA TRP A 18 10.81 -10.51 4.92
C TRP A 18 11.65 -10.09 3.70
N THR A 19 12.77 -9.44 3.95
CA THR A 19 13.85 -9.22 2.98
C THR A 19 14.90 -10.34 3.09
N PRO A 20 15.71 -10.60 2.04
CA PRO A 20 16.75 -11.62 2.09
C PRO A 20 17.78 -11.43 3.21
N ASP A 21 18.02 -10.19 3.63
CA ASP A 21 18.94 -9.83 4.71
C ASP A 21 18.28 -9.82 6.11
N GLY A 22 17.09 -10.41 6.25
CA GLY A 22 16.44 -10.65 7.55
C GLY A 22 15.76 -9.44 8.17
N LYS A 23 15.42 -8.41 7.37
CA LYS A 23 14.58 -7.28 7.80
C LYS A 23 13.14 -7.48 7.35
N ILE A 24 12.23 -6.64 7.83
CA ILE A 24 10.78 -6.75 7.56
C ILE A 24 10.29 -5.46 6.88
N LEU A 25 9.79 -5.58 5.65
CA LEU A 25 9.03 -4.53 4.98
C LEU A 25 7.60 -4.53 5.50
N PHE A 26 7.04 -3.35 5.78
CA PHE A 26 5.63 -3.21 6.15
C PHE A 26 5.10 -1.81 5.78
N PRO A 27 3.79 -1.68 5.50
CA PRO A 27 3.18 -0.37 5.35
C PRO A 27 2.98 0.29 6.73
N GLN A 28 3.46 1.51 6.88
CA GLN A 28 3.26 2.33 8.06
C GLN A 28 2.20 3.39 7.76
N ARG A 29 1.18 3.51 8.61
CA ARG A 29 0.15 4.57 8.51
C ARG A 29 0.67 5.87 9.11
N SER A 30 0.30 6.99 8.48
CA SER A 30 0.45 8.30 9.13
C SER A 30 -0.50 8.41 10.32
N THR A 31 -0.20 9.31 11.26
CA THR A 31 -1.00 9.54 12.46
C THR A 31 -2.42 10.01 12.14
N GLU A 32 -2.60 10.72 11.03
CA GLU A 32 -3.88 11.27 10.59
C GLU A 32 -4.64 10.33 9.63
N ALA A 33 -4.03 9.21 9.24
CA ALA A 33 -4.53 8.35 8.17
C ALA A 33 -5.99 7.91 8.35
N HIS A 34 -6.86 8.36 7.44
CA HIS A 34 -8.27 8.03 7.36
C HIS A 34 -8.62 7.59 5.93
N VAL A 35 -9.28 6.44 5.79
CA VAL A 35 -9.61 5.86 4.47
C VAL A 35 -10.93 6.41 3.94
N ALA A 36 -11.10 6.42 2.62
CA ALA A 36 -12.33 6.88 1.95
C ALA A 36 -13.55 5.96 2.16
N TRP A 37 -13.38 4.76 2.69
CA TRP A 37 -14.45 3.77 2.83
C TRP A 37 -14.86 3.61 4.30
N GLU A 38 -15.96 4.23 4.68
CA GLU A 38 -16.47 4.29 6.04
C GLU A 38 -17.58 3.26 6.29
N TYR A 39 -17.48 2.50 7.38
CA TYR A 39 -18.50 1.51 7.74
C TYR A 39 -19.84 2.17 8.08
N ARG A 40 -20.94 1.58 7.60
CA ARG A 40 -22.30 2.05 7.91
C ARG A 40 -22.79 1.48 9.22
N VAL A 41 -22.93 2.33 10.24
CA VAL A 41 -23.54 1.95 11.52
C VAL A 41 -25.04 1.72 11.31
N GLY A 42 -25.55 0.56 11.73
CA GLY A 42 -26.99 0.27 11.79
C GLY A 42 -27.66 -0.22 10.50
N LYS A 43 -26.92 -0.47 9.41
CA LYS A 43 -27.47 -1.14 8.22
C LYS A 43 -27.11 -2.63 8.19
N PRO A 44 -28.05 -3.51 7.75
CA PRO A 44 -27.74 -4.92 7.55
C PRO A 44 -26.59 -5.09 6.55
N ASP A 45 -25.69 -6.02 6.86
CA ASP A 45 -24.55 -6.36 6.02
C ASP A 45 -25.02 -7.24 4.83
N LEU A 46 -25.50 -6.57 3.77
CA LEU A 46 -26.08 -7.24 2.59
C LEU A 46 -25.07 -7.44 1.45
N ASP A 47 -23.93 -6.74 1.50
CA ASP A 47 -22.78 -6.93 0.63
C ASP A 47 -21.52 -6.86 1.49
N HIS A 48 -20.48 -7.65 1.18
CA HIS A 48 -19.20 -7.67 1.92
C HIS A 48 -18.55 -6.28 2.11
N PHE A 49 -19.10 -5.26 1.46
CA PHE A 49 -18.57 -3.92 1.45
C PHE A 49 -19.18 -3.00 2.49
N ASN A 50 -20.39 -3.24 3.05
CA ASN A 50 -21.17 -2.39 3.98
C ASN A 50 -20.54 -1.04 4.41
N ARG A 51 -20.20 -0.21 3.42
CA ARG A 51 -19.41 1.01 3.58
C ARG A 51 -19.84 2.02 2.54
N ASP A 52 -19.83 3.29 2.92
CA ASP A 52 -20.01 4.40 2.01
C ASP A 52 -18.66 4.91 1.52
N TYR A 53 -18.60 5.27 0.25
CA TYR A 53 -17.43 5.92 -0.34
C TYR A 53 -17.51 7.43 -0.12
N LYS A 54 -16.58 7.96 0.68
CA LYS A 54 -16.44 9.37 1.07
C LYS A 54 -14.98 9.83 0.88
N PRO A 55 -14.53 10.04 -0.36
CA PRO A 55 -13.16 10.43 -0.63
C PRO A 55 -12.76 11.76 0.04
N GLU A 56 -13.72 12.66 0.25
CA GLU A 56 -13.53 13.95 0.93
C GLU A 56 -13.19 13.82 2.41
N SER A 57 -13.49 12.69 3.06
CA SER A 57 -13.12 12.44 4.46
C SER A 57 -11.77 11.75 4.61
N ALA A 58 -11.20 11.27 3.50
CA ALA A 58 -9.90 10.63 3.51
C ALA A 58 -8.79 11.67 3.75
N ARG A 59 -7.82 11.30 4.57
CA ARG A 59 -6.67 12.15 4.88
C ARG A 59 -5.46 11.31 5.26
N GLY A 60 -4.27 11.88 5.21
CA GLY A 60 -3.03 11.17 5.49
C GLY A 60 -2.73 10.10 4.45
N GLY A 61 -2.11 8.99 4.86
CA GLY A 61 -1.70 7.95 3.92
C GLY A 61 -0.91 6.81 4.56
N THR A 62 -0.26 6.02 3.71
CA THR A 62 0.73 5.01 4.13
C THR A 62 2.03 5.18 3.36
N ARG A 63 3.13 4.84 4.04
CA ARG A 63 4.47 4.69 3.46
C ARG A 63 4.96 3.26 3.60
N ILE A 64 5.99 2.87 2.83
CA ILE A 64 6.74 1.64 3.08
C ILE A 64 7.85 1.92 4.08
N SER A 65 7.95 1.08 5.11
CA SER A 65 8.99 1.12 6.12
C SER A 65 9.69 -0.23 6.23
N LEU A 66 10.96 -0.17 6.62
CA LEU A 66 11.82 -1.32 6.90
C LEU A 66 12.08 -1.42 8.40
N LEU A 67 11.77 -2.57 9.00
CA LEU A 67 12.03 -2.88 10.40
C LEU A 67 13.22 -3.84 10.49
N ASP A 68 14.23 -3.47 11.27
CA ASP A 68 15.23 -4.41 11.76
C ASP A 68 14.71 -5.04 13.07
N PRO A 69 14.40 -6.36 13.08
CA PRO A 69 13.83 -7.00 14.26
C PRO A 69 14.81 -7.12 15.44
N ALA A 70 16.13 -7.09 15.19
CA ALA A 70 17.13 -7.21 16.24
C ALA A 70 17.25 -5.89 17.04
N THR A 71 17.27 -4.76 16.32
CA THR A 71 17.42 -3.43 16.94
C THR A 71 16.07 -2.74 17.20
N LYS A 72 14.98 -3.25 16.62
CA LYS A 72 13.65 -2.62 16.58
C LYS A 72 13.64 -1.25 15.88
N SER A 73 14.70 -0.93 15.13
CA SER A 73 14.80 0.31 14.38
C SER A 73 13.91 0.28 13.13
N ILE A 74 13.32 1.43 12.80
CA ILE A 74 12.45 1.59 11.64
C ILE A 74 13.05 2.64 10.72
N THR A 75 13.29 2.26 9.47
CA THR A 75 13.76 3.13 8.40
C THR A 75 12.64 3.36 7.38
N PRO A 76 12.21 4.60 7.12
CA PRO A 76 11.29 4.87 6.01
C PRO A 76 11.99 4.62 4.67
N LEU A 77 11.29 3.97 3.75
CA LEU A 77 11.74 3.79 2.35
C LEU A 77 10.94 4.65 1.38
N THR A 78 9.74 5.07 1.77
CA THR A 78 8.99 6.12 1.08
C THR A 78 8.55 7.19 2.07
N ASP A 79 8.28 8.39 1.57
CA ASP A 79 7.77 9.50 2.37
C ASP A 79 6.26 9.41 2.56
N PHE A 80 5.78 9.99 3.66
CA PHE A 80 4.35 10.25 3.79
C PHE A 80 3.93 11.32 2.79
N GLN A 81 2.88 11.01 2.02
CA GLN A 81 2.25 11.95 1.11
C GLN A 81 0.74 11.93 1.36
N GLU A 82 0.15 13.11 1.34
CA GLU A 82 -1.28 13.28 1.58
C GLU A 82 -2.09 12.54 0.52
N SER A 83 -3.08 11.77 0.96
CA SER A 83 -3.92 10.95 0.09
C SER A 83 -3.17 9.91 -0.76
N ILE A 84 -1.96 9.51 -0.37
CA ILE A 84 -1.19 8.46 -1.02
C ILE A 84 -1.04 7.25 -0.10
N TRP A 85 -1.27 6.07 -0.66
CA TRP A 85 -1.26 4.81 0.05
C TRP A 85 -0.24 3.86 -0.58
N ASP A 86 0.93 3.72 0.05
CA ASP A 86 1.91 2.69 -0.30
C ASP A 86 1.69 1.42 0.53
N PHE A 87 1.67 0.25 -0.12
CA PHE A 87 1.40 -1.03 0.53
C PHE A 87 1.92 -2.25 -0.25
N ARG A 88 1.82 -3.44 0.35
CA ARG A 88 2.15 -4.74 -0.27
C ARG A 88 3.53 -4.75 -0.93
N ALA A 89 4.53 -4.33 -0.17
CA ALA A 89 5.91 -4.36 -0.61
C ALA A 89 6.50 -5.79 -0.56
N CYS A 90 7.45 -6.09 -1.45
CA CYS A 90 8.30 -7.28 -1.37
C CYS A 90 9.67 -7.02 -2.00
N SER A 91 10.72 -7.62 -1.42
CA SER A 91 12.09 -7.50 -1.92
C SER A 91 12.38 -8.50 -3.03
N SER A 92 13.24 -8.12 -3.98
CA SER A 92 13.77 -9.03 -4.99
C SER A 92 14.65 -10.11 -4.34
N PRO A 93 14.79 -11.30 -4.97
CA PRO A 93 15.65 -12.36 -4.44
C PRO A 93 17.11 -11.94 -4.24
N ASP A 94 17.60 -11.03 -5.08
CA ASP A 94 18.95 -10.45 -4.98
C ASP A 94 19.08 -9.29 -3.98
N GLY A 95 17.97 -8.89 -3.33
CA GLY A 95 17.93 -7.82 -2.33
C GLY A 95 18.16 -6.41 -2.87
N LYS A 96 18.26 -6.21 -4.19
CA LYS A 96 18.59 -4.91 -4.80
C LYS A 96 17.38 -4.01 -5.01
N HIS A 97 16.19 -4.59 -5.14
CA HIS A 97 14.98 -3.88 -5.50
C HIS A 97 13.82 -4.25 -4.59
N ILE A 98 12.84 -3.36 -4.55
CA ILE A 98 11.56 -3.57 -3.86
C ILE A 98 10.44 -3.28 -4.86
N LEU A 99 9.51 -4.22 -5.01
CA LEU A 99 8.21 -3.95 -5.63
C LEU A 99 7.22 -3.56 -4.55
N PHE A 100 6.33 -2.61 -4.84
CA PHE A 100 5.25 -2.22 -3.95
C PHE A 100 4.05 -1.71 -4.76
N CYS A 101 2.89 -1.62 -4.11
CA CYS A 101 1.73 -0.95 -4.66
C CYS A 101 1.64 0.47 -4.14
N ARG A 102 1.23 1.39 -5.01
CA ARG A 102 0.85 2.77 -4.64
C ARG A 102 -0.50 3.10 -5.23
N ALA A 103 -1.37 3.70 -4.42
CA ALA A 103 -2.66 4.21 -4.87
C ALA A 103 -2.90 5.61 -4.28
N SER A 104 -3.50 6.51 -5.06
CA SER A 104 -4.13 7.69 -4.48
C SER A 104 -5.47 7.31 -3.83
N THR A 105 -5.96 8.14 -2.91
CA THR A 105 -7.34 8.02 -2.41
C THR A 105 -8.31 7.97 -3.59
N GLY A 106 -9.12 6.91 -3.68
CA GLY A 106 -10.06 6.70 -4.77
C GLY A 106 -9.47 6.17 -6.08
N GLY A 107 -8.14 6.10 -6.19
CA GLY A 107 -7.43 5.56 -7.35
C GLY A 107 -7.20 4.06 -7.28
N ALA A 108 -7.12 3.42 -8.44
CA ALA A 108 -6.70 2.03 -8.56
C ALA A 108 -5.22 1.88 -8.16
N PRO A 109 -4.81 0.74 -7.57
CA PRO A 109 -3.41 0.50 -7.24
C PRO A 109 -2.57 0.34 -8.51
N ALA A 110 -1.38 0.95 -8.52
CA ALA A 110 -0.35 0.69 -9.52
C ALA A 110 0.82 -0.07 -8.89
N ILE A 111 1.54 -0.86 -9.69
CA ILE A 111 2.79 -1.51 -9.27
C ILE A 111 3.95 -0.55 -9.52
N TRP A 112 4.75 -0.34 -8.48
CA TRP A 112 5.96 0.48 -8.48
C TRP A 112 7.17 -0.37 -8.09
N LYS A 113 8.34 0.09 -8.52
CA LYS A 113 9.65 -0.48 -8.17
C LYS A 113 10.54 0.64 -7.62
N MET A 114 11.38 0.32 -6.66
CA MET A 114 12.44 1.19 -6.16
C MET A 114 13.69 0.37 -5.83
N ASN A 115 14.83 1.02 -5.65
CA ASN A 115 16.01 0.41 -5.06
C ASN A 115 15.73 -0.01 -3.59
N SER A 116 16.51 -0.94 -3.05
CA SER A 116 16.31 -1.44 -1.69
C SER A 116 16.52 -0.40 -0.58
N ASP A 117 17.21 0.70 -0.88
CA ASP A 117 17.37 1.87 0.00
C ASP A 117 16.21 2.87 -0.09
N GLY A 118 15.21 2.61 -0.94
CA GLY A 118 14.07 3.50 -1.19
C GLY A 118 14.28 4.52 -2.31
N SER A 119 15.49 4.59 -2.90
CA SER A 119 15.77 5.52 -4.00
C SER A 119 15.18 5.08 -5.33
N HIS A 120 15.01 6.04 -6.24
CA HIS A 120 14.52 5.85 -7.61
C HIS A 120 13.18 5.09 -7.72
N PRO A 121 12.11 5.54 -7.03
CA PRO A 121 10.79 4.96 -7.23
C PRO A 121 10.26 5.25 -8.63
N GLU A 122 9.91 4.21 -9.37
CA GLU A 122 9.31 4.28 -10.70
C GLU A 122 8.04 3.42 -10.79
N MET A 123 7.04 3.89 -11.52
CA MET A 123 5.84 3.11 -11.82
C MET A 123 6.16 2.10 -12.92
N ILE A 124 5.80 0.83 -12.69
CA ILE A 124 5.97 -0.25 -13.68
C ILE A 124 4.70 -0.43 -14.52
N THR A 125 3.52 -0.41 -13.89
CA THR A 125 2.23 -0.52 -14.58
C THR A 125 1.07 -0.06 -13.70
N ALA A 126 0.06 0.53 -14.33
CA ALA A 126 -1.24 0.81 -13.72
C ALA A 126 -2.30 -0.26 -14.06
N GLY A 127 -1.89 -1.39 -14.64
CA GLY A 127 -2.79 -2.45 -15.12
C GLY A 127 -3.28 -2.23 -16.55
N ILE A 128 -4.22 -3.07 -16.99
CA ILE A 128 -4.85 -2.95 -18.31
C ILE A 128 -5.89 -1.83 -18.23
N SER A 129 -5.79 -0.85 -19.13
CA SER A 129 -6.69 0.31 -19.16
C SER A 129 -6.76 1.07 -17.83
N ASP A 130 -5.63 1.12 -17.11
CA ASP A 130 -5.50 1.77 -15.79
C ASP A 130 -6.46 1.24 -14.71
N ALA A 131 -6.97 0.00 -14.89
CA ALA A 131 -7.89 -0.63 -13.95
C ALA A 131 -7.21 -1.15 -12.67
N GLY A 132 -5.90 -0.99 -12.56
CA GLY A 132 -5.09 -1.36 -11.41
C GLY A 132 -4.32 -2.67 -11.58
N ALA A 133 -3.24 -2.78 -10.81
CA ALA A 133 -2.42 -3.97 -10.65
C ALA A 133 -1.99 -4.10 -9.19
N ASP A 134 -1.94 -5.31 -8.68
CA ASP A 134 -1.91 -5.55 -7.23
C ASP A 134 -1.20 -6.85 -6.85
N HIS A 135 -0.75 -6.94 -5.59
CA HIS A 135 0.03 -8.05 -5.04
C HIS A 135 1.25 -8.47 -5.90
N PRO A 136 2.16 -7.54 -6.22
CA PRO A 136 3.36 -7.89 -6.96
C PRO A 136 4.20 -8.92 -6.19
N ARG A 137 4.83 -9.83 -6.92
CA ARG A 137 5.80 -10.79 -6.41
C ARG A 137 6.91 -10.97 -7.43
N TRP A 138 8.13 -11.16 -6.95
CA TRP A 138 9.23 -11.62 -7.77
C TRP A 138 9.10 -13.12 -8.02
N VAL A 139 9.39 -13.54 -9.25
CA VAL A 139 9.50 -14.94 -9.63
C VAL A 139 10.99 -15.29 -9.68
N PRO A 140 11.43 -16.47 -9.17
CA PRO A 140 12.80 -16.93 -9.29
C PRO A 140 13.29 -17.08 -10.73
#